data_AF-A0A2H5ZYH8-F1
#
_entry.id   AF-A0A2H5ZYH8-F1
#
_cell.length_a   1.000
_cell.length_b   1.000
_cell.length_c   1.000
_cell.angle_alpha   90.00
_cell.angle_beta   90.00
_cell.angle_gamma   90.00
#
_symmetry.space_group_name_H-M   'P 1'
#
loop_
_entity.id
_entity.type
_entity.pdbx_description
1 polymer ?
#
loop_
_entity_poly.entity_id
_entity_poly.type
_entity_poly.pdbx_seq_one_letter_code
_entity_poly.pdbx_strand_id
1 'polypeptide(L)'
;MRVLAAALLVACVAVPAAAAGLVVRLRATAQVQDPDVTLREVAVLTGPGNAVRAAGEVVVAEDLKPGGTVRIPAAQVVAALRGAGFDPKAVSVAGAREVLVRRSETTATVRRGASVRVVAAVGVVRVTATGVALEAGDVGDVIRVRVLATRREVLARVVEPGLVALAF
;
A
#
# COMPACT_ATOMS: atom_id res chain seq x y z
N MET A 1 -50.29 -45.49 -6.28
CA MET A 1 -50.14 -46.32 -5.07
C MET A 1 -48.67 -46.74 -4.97
N ARG A 2 -48.05 -46.48 -3.81
CA ARG A 2 -46.66 -46.82 -3.37
C ARG A 2 -45.55 -45.79 -3.64
N VAL A 3 -45.34 -45.04 -2.57
CA VAL A 3 -44.19 -44.22 -2.16
C VAL A 3 -42.92 -45.08 -2.07
N LEU A 4 -41.76 -44.54 -2.45
CA LEU A 4 -40.47 -44.97 -1.90
C LEU A 4 -39.50 -43.78 -1.88
N ALA A 5 -39.33 -43.26 -0.67
CA ALA A 5 -38.44 -42.18 -0.31
C ALA A 5 -36.98 -42.68 -0.35
N ALA A 6 -36.13 -42.01 -1.14
CA ALA A 6 -34.69 -42.18 -1.08
C ALA A 6 -34.10 -41.01 -0.30
N ALA A 7 -33.87 -41.22 0.99
CA ALA A 7 -33.12 -40.33 1.85
C ALA A 7 -31.64 -40.37 1.43
N LEU A 8 -31.20 -39.37 0.66
CA LEU A 8 -29.79 -39.19 0.31
C LEU A 8 -29.11 -38.45 1.47
N LEU A 9 -28.33 -39.20 2.24
CA LEU A 9 -27.44 -38.74 3.31
C LEU A 9 -26.55 -37.59 2.80
N VAL A 10 -26.83 -36.37 3.23
CA VAL A 10 -25.90 -35.25 3.12
C VAL A 10 -24.79 -35.49 4.15
N ALA A 11 -23.67 -36.01 3.68
CA ALA A 11 -22.45 -36.11 4.47
C ALA A 11 -21.92 -34.68 4.72
N CYS A 12 -22.24 -34.13 5.90
CA CYS A 12 -21.57 -32.95 6.44
C CYS A 12 -20.08 -33.27 6.57
N VAL A 13 -19.27 -32.77 5.64
CA VAL A 13 -17.82 -32.73 5.79
C VAL A 13 -17.54 -31.74 6.91
N ALA A 14 -17.30 -32.27 8.11
CA ALA A 14 -16.78 -31.49 9.23
C ALA A 14 -15.39 -30.99 8.83
N VAL A 15 -15.31 -29.70 8.49
CA VAL A 15 -14.03 -29.01 8.28
C VAL A 15 -13.35 -28.96 9.65
N PRO A 16 -12.19 -29.61 9.86
CA PRO A 16 -11.51 -29.51 11.13
C PRO A 16 -11.00 -28.07 11.25
N ALA A 17 -11.53 -27.34 12.24
CA ALA A 17 -10.94 -26.09 12.71
C ALA A 17 -9.63 -26.44 13.42
N ALA A 18 -8.58 -26.68 12.63
CA ALA A 18 -7.22 -26.78 13.14
C ALA A 18 -6.91 -25.48 13.87
N ALA A 19 -6.44 -25.58 15.11
CA ALA A 19 -6.03 -24.46 15.96
C ALA A 19 -5.09 -23.54 15.17
N ALA A 20 -5.67 -22.47 14.62
CA ALA A 20 -5.07 -21.73 13.52
C ALA A 20 -4.13 -20.67 14.09
N GLY A 21 -2.88 -21.07 14.32
CA GLY A 21 -1.80 -20.10 14.48
C GLY A 21 -1.64 -19.25 13.21
N LEU A 22 -1.26 -17.99 13.37
CA LEU A 22 -0.94 -17.13 12.23
C LEU A 22 0.36 -17.65 11.59
N VAL A 23 0.31 -17.99 10.32
CA VAL A 23 1.48 -18.38 9.53
C VAL A 23 1.90 -17.20 8.66
N VAL A 24 3.14 -16.76 8.83
CA VAL A 24 3.77 -15.67 8.08
C VAL A 24 4.82 -16.27 7.16
N ARG A 25 4.52 -16.36 5.86
CA ARG A 25 5.45 -16.86 4.85
C ARG A 25 6.17 -15.70 4.17
N LEU A 26 7.44 -15.50 4.53
CA LEU A 26 8.27 -14.44 3.97
C LEU A 26 8.68 -14.72 2.54
N ARG A 27 8.59 -13.68 1.70
CA ARG A 27 9.03 -13.69 0.31
C ARG A 27 10.54 -13.48 0.23
N ALA A 28 11.19 -13.94 -0.83
CA ALA A 28 12.61 -13.63 -1.04
C ALA A 28 12.81 -12.17 -1.50
N THR A 29 11.84 -11.63 -2.23
CA THR A 29 11.86 -10.26 -2.76
C THR A 29 10.47 -9.62 -2.64
N ALA A 30 10.43 -8.31 -2.44
CA ALA A 30 9.20 -7.52 -2.46
C ALA A 30 9.46 -6.15 -3.09
N GLN A 31 8.44 -5.61 -3.77
CA GLN A 31 8.42 -4.24 -4.25
C GLN A 31 7.37 -3.46 -3.50
N VAL A 32 7.75 -2.25 -3.07
CA VAL A 32 6.88 -1.32 -2.34
C VAL A 32 6.87 0.04 -3.04
N GLN A 33 5.80 0.80 -2.84
CA GLN A 33 5.68 2.16 -3.36
C GLN A 33 5.90 3.18 -2.26
N ASP A 34 5.37 2.90 -1.08
CA ASP A 34 5.41 3.75 0.08
C ASP A 34 6.76 3.69 0.82
N PRO A 35 7.09 4.73 1.61
CA PRO A 35 8.29 4.72 2.45
C PRO A 35 8.22 3.69 3.57
N ASP A 36 7.01 3.37 4.02
CA ASP A 36 6.74 2.43 5.09
C ASP A 36 6.45 1.05 4.49
N VAL A 37 7.17 0.05 4.97
CA VAL A 37 7.09 -1.34 4.49
C VAL A 37 6.27 -2.14 5.47
N THR A 38 5.10 -2.61 5.03
CA THR A 38 4.19 -3.41 5.84
C THR A 38 4.46 -4.90 5.69
N LEU A 39 4.05 -5.67 6.71
CA LEU A 39 4.23 -7.13 6.69
C LEU A 39 3.48 -7.79 5.53
N ARG A 40 2.33 -7.24 5.12
CA ARG A 40 1.55 -7.73 3.98
C ARG A 40 2.30 -7.65 2.65
N GLU A 41 3.21 -6.70 2.50
CA GLU A 41 4.00 -6.53 1.28
C GLU A 41 5.15 -7.53 1.19
N VAL A 42 5.73 -7.88 2.34
CA VAL A 42 6.91 -8.75 2.46
C VAL A 42 6.57 -10.22 2.72
N ALA A 43 5.33 -10.54 3.11
CA ALA A 43 4.91 -11.88 3.47
C ALA A 43 3.50 -12.24 3.00
N VAL A 44 3.26 -13.53 2.80
CA VAL A 44 1.91 -14.09 2.67
C VAL A 44 1.45 -14.53 4.05
N LEU A 45 0.30 -14.00 4.47
CA LEU A 45 -0.29 -14.24 5.78
C LEU A 45 -1.43 -15.25 5.66
N THR A 46 -1.46 -16.25 6.53
CA THR A 46 -2.52 -17.27 6.57
C THR A 46 -2.90 -17.55 8.02
N GLY A 47 -4.19 -17.65 8.31
CA GLY A 47 -4.69 -17.85 9.67
C GLY A 47 -6.04 -17.16 9.89
N PRO A 48 -6.41 -16.88 11.15
CA PRO A 48 -7.63 -16.17 11.50
C PRO A 48 -7.71 -14.79 10.85
N GLY A 49 -8.88 -14.41 10.32
CA GLY A 49 -9.04 -13.17 9.54
C GLY A 49 -8.68 -11.90 10.32
N ASN A 50 -8.94 -11.85 11.62
CA ASN A 50 -8.52 -10.76 12.51
C ASN A 50 -6.99 -10.69 12.66
N ALA A 51 -6.34 -11.83 12.89
CA ALA A 51 -4.89 -11.91 13.03
C ALA A 51 -4.18 -11.55 11.72
N VAL A 52 -4.70 -12.00 10.57
CA VAL A 52 -4.15 -11.65 9.25
C VAL A 52 -4.31 -10.16 8.94
N ARG A 53 -5.43 -9.55 9.34
CA ARG A 53 -5.65 -8.11 9.17
C ARG A 53 -4.66 -7.30 10.01
N ALA A 54 -4.63 -7.56 11.31
CA ALA A 54 -3.74 -6.87 12.24
C ALA A 54 -2.26 -7.08 11.87
N ALA A 55 -1.86 -8.31 11.53
CA ALA A 55 -0.48 -8.60 11.18
C ALA A 55 -0.08 -7.91 9.86
N GLY A 56 -1.02 -7.78 8.92
CA GLY A 56 -0.77 -7.12 7.64
C GLY A 56 -0.50 -5.63 7.74
N GLU A 57 -0.94 -4.97 8.81
CA GLU A 57 -0.73 -3.55 9.08
C GLU A 57 0.57 -3.27 9.87
N VAL A 58 1.24 -4.31 10.34
CA VAL A 58 2.51 -4.16 11.08
C VAL A 58 3.58 -3.63 10.14
N VAL A 59 4.13 -2.47 10.50
CA VAL A 59 5.27 -1.86 9.81
C VAL A 59 6.55 -2.57 10.23
N VAL A 60 7.31 -3.04 9.24
CA VAL A 60 8.53 -3.82 9.44
C VAL A 60 9.79 -2.98 9.17
N ALA A 61 9.70 -2.01 8.27
CA ALA A 61 10.73 -1.02 8.00
C ALA A 61 10.09 0.31 7.62
N GLU A 62 10.77 1.41 7.92
CA GLU A 62 10.30 2.78 7.68
C GLU A 62 11.38 3.57 6.93
N ASP A 63 11.02 4.77 6.47
CA ASP A 63 11.96 5.74 5.89
C ASP A 63 12.71 5.26 4.63
N LEU A 64 12.16 4.29 3.90
CA LEU A 64 12.80 3.79 2.70
C LEU A 64 12.84 4.88 1.64
N LYS A 65 14.04 5.29 1.21
CA LYS A 65 14.20 6.33 0.18
C LYS A 65 13.66 5.84 -1.17
N PRO A 66 13.14 6.72 -2.04
CA PRO A 66 12.76 6.34 -3.40
C PRO A 66 13.93 5.67 -4.13
N GLY A 67 13.68 4.54 -4.80
CA GLY A 67 14.73 3.69 -5.41
C GLY A 67 15.62 2.93 -4.42
N GLY A 68 15.41 3.14 -3.13
CA GLY A 68 16.13 2.48 -2.06
C GLY A 68 15.89 0.98 -2.05
N THR A 69 16.92 0.24 -1.63
CA THR A 69 16.83 -1.19 -1.38
C THR A 69 17.19 -1.45 0.07
N VAL A 70 16.37 -2.25 0.76
CA VAL A 70 16.60 -2.66 2.15
C VAL A 70 16.49 -4.18 2.26
N ARG A 71 17.31 -4.76 3.14
CA ARG A 71 17.23 -6.19 3.50
C ARG A 71 16.57 -6.31 4.85
N ILE A 72 15.48 -7.07 4.91
CA ILE A 72 14.71 -7.29 6.12
C ILE A 72 14.91 -8.75 6.54
N PRO A 73 15.73 -9.04 7.58
CA PRO A 73 15.89 -10.39 8.08
C PRO A 73 14.62 -10.87 8.80
N ALA A 74 14.38 -12.18 8.80
CA ALA A 74 13.24 -12.79 9.49
C ALA A 74 13.20 -12.45 10.99
N ALA A 75 14.37 -12.24 11.62
CA ALA A 75 14.47 -11.82 13.01
C ALA A 75 13.83 -10.43 13.27
N GLN A 76 13.99 -9.49 12.33
CA GLN A 76 13.36 -8.16 12.42
C GLN A 76 11.84 -8.27 12.28
N VAL A 77 11.35 -9.14 11.40
CA VAL A 77 9.92 -9.41 11.25
C VAL A 77 9.32 -9.97 12.55
N VAL A 78 10.00 -10.92 13.19
CA VAL A 78 9.58 -11.47 14.49
C VAL A 78 9.59 -10.39 15.57
N ALA A 79 10.59 -9.50 15.57
CA ALA A 79 10.65 -8.39 16.51
C ALA A 79 9.50 -7.39 16.29
N ALA A 80 9.19 -7.04 15.04
CA ALA A 80 8.08 -6.15 14.68
C ALA A 80 6.73 -6.73 15.11
N LEU A 81 6.49 -8.01 14.83
CA LEU A 81 5.29 -8.72 15.26
C LEU A 81 5.14 -8.73 16.80
N ARG A 82 6.23 -8.96 17.53
CA ARG A 82 6.23 -8.89 19.00
C ARG A 82 5.91 -7.48 19.49
N GLY A 83 6.50 -6.46 18.87
CA GLY A 83 6.22 -5.05 19.18
C GLY A 83 4.75 -4.68 18.93
N ALA A 84 4.12 -5.30 17.94
CA ALA A 84 2.69 -5.15 17.64
C ALA A 84 1.77 -6.01 18.53
N GLY A 85 2.32 -6.74 19.51
CA GLY A 85 1.54 -7.52 20.48
C GLY A 85 1.18 -8.94 20.04
N PHE A 86 1.80 -9.48 18.99
CA PHE A 86 1.59 -10.87 18.60
C PHE A 86 2.41 -11.84 19.47
N ASP A 87 1.74 -12.88 19.95
CA ASP A 87 2.39 -13.95 20.72
C ASP A 87 3.31 -14.80 19.85
N PRO A 88 4.61 -14.96 20.20
CA PRO A 88 5.56 -15.73 19.41
C PRO A 88 5.25 -17.23 19.34
N LYS A 89 4.42 -17.75 20.25
CA LYS A 89 3.94 -19.14 20.22
C LYS A 89 2.76 -19.34 19.29
N ALA A 90 1.99 -18.28 19.02
CA ALA A 90 0.82 -18.31 18.15
C ALA A 90 1.16 -17.94 16.70
N VAL A 91 2.37 -17.42 16.44
CA VAL A 91 2.84 -17.04 15.11
C VAL A 91 3.97 -17.97 14.64
N SER A 92 3.81 -18.56 13.47
CA SER A 92 4.85 -19.34 12.80
C SER A 92 5.40 -18.54 11.61
N VAL A 93 6.68 -18.18 11.65
CA VAL A 93 7.38 -17.53 10.54
C VAL A 93 8.11 -18.59 9.71
N ALA A 94 7.83 -18.64 8.42
CA ALA A 94 8.42 -19.57 7.47
C ALA A 94 8.83 -18.85 6.17
N GLY A 95 9.51 -19.55 5.26
CA GLY A 95 9.91 -19.02 3.95
C GLY A 95 11.34 -18.50 3.93
N ALA A 96 11.56 -17.36 3.27
CA ALA A 96 12.90 -16.78 3.12
C ALA A 96 13.49 -16.34 4.47
N ARG A 97 14.81 -16.47 4.62
CA ARG A 97 15.53 -15.99 5.82
C ARG A 97 15.63 -14.47 5.90
N GLU A 98 15.59 -13.83 4.74
CA GLU A 98 15.57 -12.38 4.59
C GLU A 98 14.75 -12.01 3.35
N VAL A 99 14.16 -10.82 3.37
CA VAL A 99 13.39 -10.25 2.26
C VAL A 99 14.18 -9.08 1.71
N LEU A 100 14.51 -9.11 0.41
CA LEU A 100 15.05 -7.96 -0.29
C LEU A 100 13.89 -7.07 -0.76
N VAL A 101 13.71 -5.94 -0.10
CA VAL A 101 12.66 -4.98 -0.43
C VAL A 101 13.25 -3.85 -1.28
N ARG A 102 12.60 -3.58 -2.41
CA ARG A 102 12.94 -2.45 -3.27
C ARG A 102 11.79 -1.47 -3.28
N ARG A 103 12.06 -0.22 -2.91
CA ARG A 103 11.12 0.86 -3.14
C ARG A 103 11.20 1.26 -4.60
N SER A 104 10.04 1.33 -5.24
CA SER A 104 9.94 1.85 -6.59
C SER A 104 10.46 3.28 -6.60
N GLU A 105 11.23 3.62 -7.63
CA GLU A 105 11.48 5.01 -7.99
C GLU A 105 10.19 5.58 -8.56
N THR A 106 9.16 5.77 -7.72
CA THR A 106 8.05 6.61 -8.13
C THR A 106 8.63 8.01 -8.21
N THR A 107 9.13 8.38 -9.39
CA THR A 107 9.51 9.74 -9.67
C THR A 107 8.25 10.55 -9.46
N ALA A 108 8.31 11.53 -8.54
CA ALA A 108 7.21 12.41 -8.22
C ALA A 108 6.30 12.60 -9.44
N THR A 109 5.03 12.24 -9.27
CA THR A 109 4.02 12.25 -10.34
C THR A 109 4.09 13.53 -11.17
N VAL A 110 4.41 14.64 -10.50
CA VAL A 110 4.83 15.89 -11.11
C VAL A 110 6.25 16.23 -10.62
N ARG A 111 7.18 16.48 -11.55
CA ARG A 111 8.54 16.94 -11.23
C ARG A 111 8.64 18.46 -11.26
N ARG A 112 9.56 19.03 -10.47
CA ARG A 112 9.93 20.45 -10.59
C ARG A 112 10.39 20.75 -12.03
N GLY A 113 9.86 21.82 -12.61
CA GLY A 113 10.07 22.23 -13.99
C GLY A 113 9.15 21.53 -15.00
N ALA A 114 8.35 20.55 -14.59
CA ALA A 114 7.42 19.87 -15.49
C ALA A 114 6.29 20.81 -15.92
N SER A 115 5.88 20.70 -17.19
CA SER A 115 4.67 21.35 -17.68
C SER A 115 3.45 20.62 -17.16
N VAL A 116 2.53 21.35 -16.53
CA VAL A 116 1.30 20.82 -15.94
C VAL A 116 0.08 21.59 -16.44
N ARG A 117 -1.07 20.92 -16.47
CA ARG A 117 -2.36 21.54 -16.71
C ARG A 117 -2.99 21.89 -15.37
N VAL A 118 -3.21 23.17 -15.13
CA VAL A 118 -3.88 23.70 -13.95
C VAL A 118 -5.38 23.80 -14.24
N VAL A 119 -6.19 23.14 -13.42
CA VAL A 119 -7.65 23.22 -13.49
C VAL A 119 -8.17 23.93 -12.25
N ALA A 120 -8.94 24.99 -12.47
CA ALA A 120 -9.73 25.66 -11.44
C ALA A 120 -11.20 25.32 -11.69
N ALA A 121 -11.93 24.90 -10.66
CA ALA A 121 -13.37 24.72 -10.74
C ALA A 121 -14.03 25.43 -9.55
N VAL A 122 -14.95 26.36 -9.83
CA VAL A 122 -15.76 27.05 -8.82
C VAL A 122 -17.22 27.03 -9.28
N GLY A 123 -18.05 26.25 -8.58
CA GLY A 123 -19.43 25.98 -9.00
C GLY A 123 -19.47 25.34 -10.40
N VAL A 124 -20.12 26.02 -11.35
CA VAL A 124 -20.25 25.59 -12.75
C VAL A 124 -19.09 26.07 -13.65
N VAL A 125 -18.23 26.97 -13.17
CA VAL A 125 -17.15 27.54 -13.97
C VAL A 125 -15.91 26.67 -13.86
N ARG A 126 -15.41 26.17 -15.00
CA ARG A 126 -14.15 25.44 -15.11
C ARG A 126 -13.17 26.23 -15.98
N VAL A 127 -12.01 26.54 -15.42
CA VAL A 127 -10.91 27.23 -16.12
C VAL A 127 -9.73 26.29 -16.22
N THR A 128 -9.12 26.22 -17.40
CA THR A 128 -7.92 25.41 -17.65
C THR A 128 -6.80 26.31 -18.11
N ALA A 129 -5.61 26.16 -17.54
CA ALA A 129 -4.41 26.89 -17.93
C ALA A 129 -3.19 25.98 -17.94
N THR A 130 -2.16 26.37 -18.70
CA THR A 130 -0.86 25.71 -18.65
C THR A 130 0.02 26.37 -17.59
N GLY A 131 0.70 25.56 -16.80
CA GLY A 131 1.66 26.01 -15.81
C GLY A 131 2.93 25.18 -15.80
N VAL A 132 3.91 25.65 -15.05
CA VAL A 132 5.16 24.92 -14.76
C VAL A 132 5.21 24.65 -13.27
N ALA A 133 5.40 23.39 -12.89
CA ALA A 133 5.56 23.00 -11.50
C ALA A 133 6.86 23.57 -10.94
N LEU A 134 6.80 24.29 -9.82
CA LEU A 134 7.97 24.82 -9.12
C LEU A 134 8.50 23.84 -8.08
N GLU A 135 7.69 22.87 -7.69
CA GLU A 135 7.99 21.80 -6.74
C GLU A 135 7.66 20.45 -7.35
N ALA A 136 8.27 19.41 -6.81
CA ALA A 136 7.89 18.04 -7.11
C ALA A 136 6.84 17.58 -6.10
N GLY A 137 5.90 16.73 -6.53
CA GLY A 137 4.89 16.15 -5.66
C GLY A 137 4.21 14.94 -6.30
N ASP A 138 3.66 14.10 -5.44
CA ASP A 138 2.85 12.95 -5.82
C ASP A 138 1.36 13.26 -5.78
N VAL A 139 0.54 12.35 -6.29
CA VAL A 139 -0.92 12.51 -6.29
C VAL A 139 -1.41 12.80 -4.87
N GLY A 140 -2.15 13.89 -4.71
CA GLY A 140 -2.64 14.38 -3.44
C GLY A 140 -1.79 15.48 -2.81
N ASP A 141 -0.53 15.64 -3.19
CA ASP A 141 0.34 16.70 -2.65
C ASP A 141 -0.06 18.07 -3.18
N VAL A 142 0.08 19.10 -2.34
CA VAL A 142 -0.08 20.50 -2.74
C VAL A 142 1.29 21.05 -3.13
N ILE A 143 1.45 21.39 -4.40
CA ILE A 143 2.70 21.91 -4.97
C ILE A 143 2.52 23.34 -5.47
N ARG A 144 3.60 24.13 -5.44
CA ARG A 144 3.65 25.45 -6.10
C ARG A 144 3.75 25.29 -7.61
N VAL A 145 2.91 26.01 -8.33
CA VAL A 145 2.87 26.00 -9.80
C VAL A 145 2.84 27.44 -10.31
N ARG A 146 3.62 27.74 -11.35
CA ARG A 146 3.58 29.03 -12.04
C ARG A 146 2.70 28.94 -13.28
N VAL A 147 1.59 29.68 -13.30
CA VAL A 147 0.71 29.75 -14.47
C VAL A 147 1.39 30.57 -15.56
N LEU A 148 1.54 30.02 -16.77
CA LEU A 148 2.28 30.69 -17.85
C LEU A 148 1.55 31.92 -18.40
N ALA A 149 0.22 31.87 -18.45
CA ALA A 149 -0.61 32.97 -18.97
C ALA A 149 -0.53 34.24 -18.12
N THR A 150 -0.44 34.10 -16.80
CA THR A 150 -0.47 35.24 -15.85
C THR A 150 0.85 35.44 -15.10
N ARG A 151 1.80 34.51 -15.24
CA ARG A 151 3.05 34.41 -14.46
C ARG A 151 2.86 34.37 -12.95
N ARG A 152 1.64 34.16 -12.45
CA ARG A 152 1.34 34.03 -11.02
C ARG A 152 1.70 32.64 -10.52
N GLU A 153 2.17 32.58 -9.28
CA GLU A 153 2.37 31.35 -8.54
C GLU A 153 1.10 31.00 -7.77
N VAL A 154 0.70 29.74 -7.84
CA VAL A 154 -0.52 29.21 -7.23
C VAL A 154 -0.22 27.89 -6.56
N LEU A 155 -0.94 27.59 -5.48
CA LEU A 155 -0.92 26.29 -4.83
C LEU A 155 -1.94 25.39 -5.51
N ALA A 156 -1.49 24.21 -5.93
CA ALA A 156 -2.35 23.25 -6.62
C ALA A 156 -2.08 21.84 -6.09
N ARG A 157 -3.15 21.08 -5.88
CA ARG A 157 -3.10 19.67 -5.54
C ARG A 157 -2.84 18.84 -6.80
N VAL A 158 -1.87 17.93 -6.76
CA VAL A 158 -1.64 16.97 -7.84
C VAL A 158 -2.81 15.99 -7.89
N VAL A 159 -3.45 15.86 -9.04
CA VAL A 159 -4.58 14.94 -9.24
C VAL A 159 -4.11 13.68 -9.95
N GLU A 160 -3.28 13.85 -10.97
CA GLU A 160 -2.71 12.77 -11.80
C GLU A 160 -1.46 13.31 -12.53
N PRO A 161 -0.67 12.46 -13.22
CA PRO A 161 0.52 12.91 -13.93
C PRO A 161 0.22 14.05 -14.91
N GLY A 162 0.81 15.23 -14.66
CA GLY A 162 0.63 16.40 -15.52
C GLY A 162 -0.68 17.18 -15.31
N LEU A 163 -1.53 16.80 -14.34
CA LEU A 163 -2.75 17.53 -13.99
C LEU A 163 -2.74 17.94 -12.51
N VAL A 164 -3.02 19.22 -12.27
CA VAL A 164 -3.12 19.79 -10.94
C VAL A 164 -4.40 20.59 -10.80
N ALA A 165 -5.06 20.50 -9.64
CA ALA A 165 -6.25 21.26 -9.32
C ALA A 165 -5.94 22.35 -8.30
N LEU A 166 -6.44 23.57 -8.50
CA LEU A 166 -6.23 24.63 -7.51
C LEU A 166 -6.81 24.23 -6.15
N ALA A 167 -5.99 24.39 -5.11
CA ALA A 167 -6.46 24.34 -3.73
C ALA A 167 -6.98 25.73 -3.36
N PHE A 168 -8.29 25.84 -3.13
CA PHE A 168 -8.92 27.06 -2.61
C PHE A 168 -8.90 27.05 -1.09
#